data_AF-A0A134AHV5-F1
#
_entry.id   AF-A0A134AHV5-F1
#
_cell.length_a   1.000
_cell.length_b   1.000
_cell.length_c   1.000
_cell.angle_alpha   90.00
_cell.angle_beta   90.00
_cell.angle_gamma   90.00
#
_symmetry.space_group_name_H-M   'P 1'
#
loop_
_entity.id
_entity.type
_entity.pdbx_description
1 polymer ?
#
loop_
_entity_poly.entity_id
_entity_poly.type
_entity_poly.pdbx_seq_one_letter_code
_entity_poly.pdbx_strand_id
1 'polypeptide(L)' 'MALAKDEGKLKKMQATKAEIQFCLKQLQKQDRLLQTFDEQSFCALVDHITVFSKENIRITFRNGSEIKTL' A
#
# COMPACT_ATOMS: atom_id res chain seq x y z
N MET A 1 24.19 -28.26 8.14
CA MET A 1 22.79 -27.81 8.21
C MET A 1 22.62 -26.29 8.37
N ALA A 2 23.48 -25.59 9.13
CA ALA A 2 23.37 -24.13 9.31
C ALA A 2 23.59 -23.31 8.02
N LEU A 3 24.62 -23.63 7.23
CA LEU A 3 24.96 -22.92 5.98
C LEU A 3 23.83 -22.91 4.94
N ALA A 4 23.15 -24.04 4.74
CA ALA A 4 22.01 -24.12 3.80
C ALA A 4 20.80 -23.27 4.26
N LYS A 5 20.63 -23.06 5.57
CA LYS A 5 19.57 -22.21 6.12
C LYS A 5 19.86 -20.73 5.89
N ASP A 6 21.13 -20.33 6.00
CA ASP A 6 21.58 -18.96 5.79
C ASP A 6 21.53 -18.58 4.30
N GLU A 7 21.91 -19.49 3.39
CA GLU A 7 21.72 -19.31 1.95
C GLU A 7 20.25 -19.19 1.56
N GLY A 8 19.39 -20.02 2.16
CA GLY A 8 17.93 -19.94 1.95
C GLY A 8 17.36 -18.58 2.38
N LYS A 9 17.84 -18.04 3.51
CA LYS A 9 17.43 -16.72 4.00
C LYS A 9 17.90 -15.58 3.08
N LEU A 10 19.14 -15.67 2.59
CA LEU A 10 19.70 -14.69 1.65
C LEU A 10 18.93 -14.66 0.32
N LYS A 11 18.59 -15.84 -0.24
CA LYS A 11 17.80 -15.93 -1.48
C LYS A 11 16.41 -15.31 -1.31
N LYS A 12 15.74 -15.55 -0.18
CA LYS A 12 14.45 -14.93 0.13
C LYS A 12 14.55 -13.40 0.21
N MET A 13 15.56 -12.88 0.91
CA MET A 13 15.77 -11.42 1.00
C MET A 13 16.03 -10.79 -0.37
N GLN A 14 16.79 -11.46 -1.24
CA GLN A 14 17.04 -10.99 -2.60
C GLN A 14 15.77 -11.00 -3.45
N ALA A 15 14.95 -12.06 -3.35
CA ALA A 15 13.66 -12.15 -4.05
C ALA A 15 12.71 -11.03 -3.61
N THR A 16 12.54 -10.82 -2.30
CA THR A 16 11.70 -9.73 -1.76
C THR A 16 12.21 -8.36 -2.21
N LYS A 17 13.52 -8.13 -2.21
CA LYS A 17 14.11 -6.89 -2.72
C LYS A 17 13.78 -6.68 -4.21
N ALA A 18 13.88 -7.72 -5.02
CA ALA A 18 13.59 -7.65 -6.45
C ALA A 18 12.11 -7.32 -6.71
N GLU A 19 11.19 -7.94 -5.96
CA GLU A 19 9.75 -7.66 -6.04
C GLU A 19 9.43 -6.21 -5.66
N ILE A 20 9.99 -5.70 -4.56
CA ILE A 20 9.82 -4.30 -4.14
C ILE A 20 10.37 -3.35 -5.22
N GLN A 21 11.57 -3.61 -5.74
CA GLN A 21 12.16 -2.79 -6.79
C GLN A 21 11.34 -2.83 -8.09
N PHE A 22 10.76 -3.97 -8.43
CA PHE A 22 9.85 -4.10 -9.56
C PHE A 22 8.60 -3.24 -9.36
N CYS A 23 7.94 -3.34 -8.21
CA CYS A 23 6.77 -2.54 -7.87
C CYS A 23 7.06 -1.04 -7.95
N LEU A 24 8.15 -0.57 -7.34
CA LEU A 24 8.57 0.84 -7.40
C LEU A 24 8.82 1.31 -8.83
N LYS A 25 9.45 0.49 -9.67
CA LYS A 25 9.65 0.82 -11.10
C LYS A 25 8.34 0.92 -11.86
N GLN A 26 7.35 0.07 -11.56
CA GLN A 26 6.04 0.19 -12.20
C GLN A 26 5.30 1.45 -11.75
N LEU A 27 5.38 1.79 -10.46
CA LEU A 27 4.81 3.03 -9.93
C LEU A 27 5.46 4.28 -10.56
N GLN A 28 6.78 4.28 -10.75
CA GLN A 28 7.49 5.38 -11.41
C GLN A 28 7.16 5.53 -12.90
N LYS A 29 6.74 4.46 -13.57
CA LYS A 29 6.28 4.49 -14.97
C LYS A 29 4.86 5.02 -15.13
N GLN A 30 4.11 5.16 -14.04
CA GLN A 30 2.83 5.83 -14.09
C GLN A 30 3.11 7.32 -14.31
N ASP A 31 2.81 7.80 -15.53
CA ASP A 31 3.05 9.17 -16.03
C ASP A 31 2.39 10.26 -15.14
N ARG A 32 1.42 9.83 -14.33
CA ARG A 32 0.89 10.57 -13.18
C ARG A 32 0.88 9.64 -11.97
N LEU A 33 1.96 9.60 -11.19
CA LEU A 33 1.82 9.36 -9.75
C LEU A 33 0.76 10.36 -9.29
N LEU A 34 -0.47 9.91 -8.98
CA LEU A 34 -1.67 10.71 -8.66
C LEU A 34 -1.33 12.10 -8.11
N GLN A 35 -0.99 13.06 -8.99
CA GLN A 35 -0.55 14.39 -8.58
C GLN A 35 -1.76 15.20 -8.09
N THR A 36 -2.94 14.74 -8.50
CA THR A 36 -4.24 15.28 -8.16
C THR A 36 -5.09 14.16 -7.59
N PHE A 37 -5.89 14.51 -6.59
CA PHE A 37 -6.93 13.63 -6.08
C PHE A 37 -7.92 13.30 -7.20
N ASP A 38 -8.29 12.03 -7.31
CA ASP A 38 -9.30 11.53 -8.23
C ASP A 38 -10.41 10.82 -7.44
N GLU A 39 -11.63 11.34 -7.56
CA GLU A 39 -12.79 10.87 -6.79
C GLU A 39 -13.14 9.41 -7.10
N GLN A 40 -13.05 9.01 -8.38
CA GLN A 40 -13.37 7.64 -8.79
C GLN A 40 -12.37 6.64 -8.21
N SER A 41 -11.08 6.96 -8.27
CA SER A 41 -10.01 6.16 -7.68
C SER A 41 -10.16 6.06 -6.17
N PHE A 42 -10.50 7.16 -5.50
CA PHE A 42 -10.75 7.16 -4.07
C PHE A 42 -11.95 6.25 -3.70
N CYS A 43 -13.09 6.42 -4.37
CA CYS A 43 -14.28 5.59 -4.15
C CYS A 43 -14.05 4.10 -4.45
N ALA A 44 -13.18 3.77 -5.41
CA ALA A 44 -12.83 2.39 -5.71
C ALA A 44 -12.03 1.71 -4.57
N LEU A 45 -11.27 2.50 -3.79
CA LEU A 45 -10.45 2.02 -2.68
C LEU A 45 -11.21 1.99 -1.34
N VAL A 46 -12.19 2.88 -1.17
CA VAL A 46 -13.01 2.96 0.04
C VAL A 46 -13.96 1.76 0.14
N ASP A 47 -14.08 1.24 1.35
CA ASP A 47 -15.12 0.29 1.75
C ASP A 47 -16.33 1.04 2.32
N HIS A 48 -16.12 1.82 3.38
CA HIS A 48 -17.15 2.67 3.96
C HIS A 48 -16.55 3.89 4.69
N ILE A 49 -17.40 4.88 4.95
CA ILE A 49 -17.05 6.09 5.72
C ILE A 49 -17.99 6.18 6.92
N THR A 50 -17.43 6.33 8.12
CA THR A 50 -18.20 6.50 9.37
C THR A 50 -18.00 7.90 9.92
N VAL A 51 -19.11 8.58 10.22
CA VAL A 51 -19.10 9.95 10.79
C VAL A 51 -19.55 9.87 12.24
N PHE A 52 -18.64 10.16 13.18
CA PHE A 52 -18.95 10.22 14.61
C PHE A 52 -19.27 11.65 15.06
N SER A 53 -18.57 12.64 14.48
CA SER A 53 -18.82 14.07 14.69
C SER A 53 -18.25 14.86 13.50
N LYS A 54 -18.43 16.19 13.51
CA LYS A 54 -17.92 17.08 12.44
C LYS A 54 -16.41 16.95 12.21
N GLU A 55 -15.64 16.66 13.27
CA GLU A 55 -14.17 16.55 13.23
C GLU A 55 -13.70 15.09 13.30
N ASN A 56 -14.60 14.14 13.57
CA ASN A 56 -14.29 12.71 13.71
C ASN A 56 -14.94 11.91 12.58
N ILE A 57 -14.23 11.85 11.46
CA ILE A 57 -14.57 11.08 10.26
C ILE A 57 -13.53 9.97 10.10
N ARG A 58 -14.01 8.75 9.89
CA ARG A 58 -13.17 7.58 9.63
C ARG A 58 -13.44 7.02 8.25
N ILE A 59 -12.37 6.81 7.50
CA ILE A 59 -12.40 6.21 6.17
C ILE A 59 -11.77 4.83 6.28
N THR A 60 -12.56 3.80 6.02
CA THR A 60 -12.11 2.40 5.98
C THR A 60 -11.90 2.01 4.53
N PHE A 61 -10.71 1.48 4.21
CA PHE A 61 -10.36 1.01 2.87
C PHE A 61 -10.61 -0.49 2.75
N ARG A 62 -10.86 -0.97 1.52
CA ARG A 62 -11.13 -2.40 1.24
C ARG A 62 -9.97 -3.34 1.61
N ASN A 63 -8.76 -2.80 1.74
CA ASN A 63 -7.60 -3.56 2.22
C ASN A 63 -7.51 -3.64 3.76
N GLY A 64 -8.52 -3.13 4.49
CA GLY A 64 -8.59 -3.11 5.95
C GLY A 64 -7.82 -1.96 6.62
N SER A 65 -7.18 -1.09 5.85
CA SER A 65 -6.52 0.12 6.41
C SER A 65 -7.55 1.18 6.78
N GLU A 66 -7.23 2.02 7.77
CA GLU A 66 -8.12 3.08 8.26
C GLU A 66 -7.37 4.42 8.33
N ILE A 67 -7.99 5.50 7.84
CA ILE A 67 -7.55 6.89 8.06
C ILE A 67 -8.55 7.57 8.99
N LYS A 68 -8.03 8.29 10.00
CA LYS A 68 -8.81 9.09 10.95
C LYS A 68 -8.49 10.57 10.75
N THR A 69 -9.52 11.41 10.70
CA THR A 69 -9.33 12.85 10.90
C THR A 69 -9.05 13.13 12.38
N LEU A 70 -8.11 14.05 12.64
CA LEU A 70 -7.76 14.52 13.99
C LEU A 70 -8.83 15.49 14.51
#